data_AF-C2Y0I3-F1
#
_entry.id   AF-C2Y0I3-F1
#
_cell.length_a   1.000
_cell.length_b   1.000
_cell.length_c   1.000
_cell.angle_alpha   90.00
_cell.angle_beta   90.00
_cell.angle_gamma   90.00
#
_symmetry.space_group_name_H-M   'P 1'
#
loop_
_entity.id
_entity.type
_entity.pdbx_description
1 polymer ?
#
loop_
_entity_poly.entity_id
_entity_poly.type
_entity_poly.pdbx_seq_one_letter_code
_entity_poly.pdbx_strand_id
1 'polypeptide(L)'
;MAKESTEQLLESALLNRYYSVIRQVTEDQHECESVINIKRLGKKDEFVPRFEIMLQFLTFQGAHNPPNDKVTLTLEDNLDHVKIKKVEREKNVSGAIVEKICARKNEKIKAHSNDLER
;
A
#
# COMPACT_ATOMS: atom_id res chain seq x y z
N MET A 1 -2.56 23.33 7.68
CA MET A 1 -3.21 22.06 7.26
C MET A 1 -3.12 21.93 5.75
N ALA A 2 -2.11 21.22 5.28
CA ALA A 2 -2.11 20.74 3.90
C ALA A 2 -3.36 19.87 3.68
N LYS A 3 -4.23 20.27 2.74
CA LYS A 3 -5.45 19.54 2.41
C LYS A 3 -5.09 18.33 1.58
N GLU A 4 -5.44 17.12 2.04
CA GLU A 4 -5.27 15.91 1.24
C GLU A 4 -6.09 15.99 -0.05
N SER A 5 -5.52 15.51 -1.15
CA SER A 5 -6.23 15.38 -2.41
C SER A 5 -7.26 14.25 -2.35
N THR A 6 -8.27 14.29 -3.21
CA THR A 6 -9.27 13.22 -3.31
C THR A 6 -8.60 11.86 -3.60
N GLU A 7 -7.57 11.84 -4.43
CA GLU A 7 -6.80 10.64 -4.75
C GLU A 7 -6.08 10.07 -3.51
N GLN A 8 -5.52 10.95 -2.67
CA GLN A 8 -4.88 10.53 -1.41
C GLN A 8 -5.88 9.95 -0.42
N LEU A 9 -7.08 10.52 -0.34
CA LEU A 9 -8.16 10.02 0.51
C LEU A 9 -8.70 8.67 -0.01
N LEU A 10 -8.88 8.53 -1.32
CA LEU A 10 -9.32 7.28 -1.94
C LEU A 10 -8.33 6.15 -1.73
N GLU A 11 -7.03 6.43 -1.90
CA GLU A 11 -5.99 5.44 -1.63
C GLU A 11 -5.97 5.04 -0.15
N SER A 12 -6.09 5.99 0.78
CA SER A 12 -6.19 5.69 2.22
C SER A 12 -7.40 4.80 2.54
N ALA A 13 -8.56 5.11 1.95
CA ALA A 13 -9.75 4.28 2.08
C ALA A 13 -9.55 2.85 1.53
N LEU A 14 -8.85 2.70 0.40
CA LEU A 14 -8.50 1.40 -0.17
C LEU A 14 -7.53 0.63 0.73
N LEU A 15 -6.48 1.27 1.25
CA LEU A 15 -5.52 0.66 2.16
C LEU A 15 -6.22 0.18 3.45
N ASN A 16 -7.17 0.96 3.98
CA ASN A 16 -8.02 0.53 5.10
C ASN A 16 -8.86 -0.71 4.76
N ARG A 17 -9.47 -0.76 3.57
CA ARG A 17 -10.23 -1.93 3.10
C ARG A 17 -9.34 -3.19 3.02
N TYR A 18 -8.09 -3.03 2.57
CA TYR A 18 -7.15 -4.14 2.38
C TYR A 18 -6.28 -4.47 3.59
N TYR A 19 -6.41 -3.71 4.69
CA TYR A 19 -5.57 -3.85 5.86
C TYR A 19 -5.54 -5.28 6.42
N SER A 20 -6.70 -5.94 6.55
CA SER A 20 -6.78 -7.31 7.04
C SER A 20 -6.01 -8.30 6.17
N VAL A 21 -6.00 -8.10 4.86
CA VAL A 21 -5.30 -8.96 3.89
C VAL A 21 -3.80 -8.67 3.89
N ILE A 22 -3.41 -7.40 4.03
CA ILE A 22 -2.00 -7.03 4.20
C ILE A 22 -1.42 -7.70 5.45
N ARG A 23 -2.14 -7.65 6.59
CA ARG A 23 -1.72 -8.28 7.85
C ARG A 23 -1.49 -9.79 7.72
N GLN A 24 -2.31 -10.49 6.93
CA GLN A 24 -2.12 -11.93 6.67
C GLN A 24 -0.79 -12.24 5.98
N VAL A 25 -0.23 -11.28 5.24
CA VAL A 25 1.02 -11.44 4.49
C VAL A 25 2.24 -10.94 5.26
N THR A 26 2.04 -9.98 6.18
CA THR A 26 3.14 -9.24 6.84
C THR A 26 3.28 -9.49 8.32
N GLU A 27 2.32 -10.17 8.96
CA GLU A 27 2.32 -10.37 10.41
C GLU A 27 2.48 -9.04 11.19
N ASP A 28 1.81 -7.98 10.71
CA ASP A 28 1.84 -6.60 11.23
C ASP A 28 3.12 -5.79 10.99
N GLN A 29 4.18 -6.41 10.47
CA GLN A 29 5.46 -5.73 10.28
C GLN A 29 5.60 -5.17 8.86
N HIS A 30 4.96 -4.03 8.61
CA HIS A 30 5.04 -3.37 7.30
C HIS A 30 4.96 -1.84 7.38
N GLU A 31 5.43 -1.19 6.32
CA GLU A 31 5.32 0.24 6.14
C GLU A 31 5.31 0.65 4.67
N CYS A 32 4.98 1.92 4.45
CA CYS A 32 5.05 2.59 3.15
C CYS A 32 4.13 1.91 2.12
N GLU A 33 2.98 1.44 2.60
CA GLU A 33 1.94 0.83 1.79
C GLU A 33 1.37 1.84 0.78
N SER A 34 1.23 1.38 -0.45
CA SER A 34 0.71 2.18 -1.56
C SER A 34 -0.03 1.30 -2.56
N VAL A 35 -1.02 1.90 -3.23
CA VAL A 35 -1.70 1.26 -4.36
C VAL A 35 -0.96 1.63 -5.63
N ILE A 36 -0.29 0.65 -6.25
CA ILE A 36 0.54 0.87 -7.44
C ILE A 36 -0.21 0.61 -8.76
N ASN A 37 -1.31 -0.13 -8.72
CA ASN A 37 -2.16 -0.36 -9.89
C ASN A 37 -3.59 -0.75 -9.49
N ILE A 38 -4.56 -0.32 -10.30
CA ILE A 38 -5.97 -0.70 -10.20
C ILE A 38 -6.46 -1.03 -11.61
N LYS A 39 -6.95 -2.25 -11.80
CA LYS A 39 -7.47 -2.72 -13.08
C LYS A 39 -8.89 -3.24 -12.90
N ARG A 40 -9.85 -2.69 -13.63
CA ARG A 40 -11.20 -3.26 -13.68
C ARG A 40 -11.18 -4.62 -14.39
N LEU A 41 -11.83 -5.59 -13.78
CA LEU A 41 -12.09 -6.92 -14.34
C LEU A 41 -13.55 -6.99 -14.81
N GLY A 42 -13.80 -7.82 -15.83
CA GLY A 42 -15.13 -8.00 -16.40
C GLY A 42 -15.54 -6.94 -17.42
N LYS A 43 -16.82 -6.94 -17.80
CA LYS A 43 -17.38 -6.00 -18.77
C LYS A 43 -17.66 -4.65 -18.13
N LYS A 44 -17.59 -3.57 -18.92
CA LYS A 44 -17.83 -2.19 -18.48
C LYS A 44 -19.24 -1.99 -17.88
N ASP A 45 -20.20 -2.81 -18.30
CA ASP A 45 -21.61 -2.69 -17.91
C ASP A 45 -22.02 -3.71 -16.83
N GLU A 46 -21.06 -4.44 -16.24
CA GLU A 46 -21.33 -5.23 -15.03
C GLU A 46 -21.75 -4.31 -13.89
N PHE A 47 -22.93 -4.57 -13.31
CA PHE A 47 -23.54 -3.78 -12.24
C PHE A 47 -22.64 -3.68 -11.00
N VAL A 48 -21.96 -4.78 -10.66
CA VAL A 48 -20.96 -4.81 -9.59
C VAL A 48 -19.58 -5.00 -10.25
N PRO A 49 -18.73 -3.97 -10.28
CA PRO A 49 -17.40 -4.10 -10.84
C PRO A 49 -16.52 -4.98 -9.96
N ARG A 50 -15.63 -5.73 -10.59
CA ARG A 50 -14.53 -6.44 -9.94
C ARG A 50 -13.23 -5.72 -10.26
N PHE A 51 -12.27 -5.76 -9.37
CA PHE A 51 -10.98 -5.12 -9.56
C PHE A 51 -9.83 -6.06 -9.25
N GLU A 52 -8.77 -5.94 -10.02
CA GLU A 52 -7.45 -6.43 -9.67
C GLU A 52 -6.65 -5.25 -9.14
N ILE A 53 -6.16 -5.37 -7.91
CA ILE A 53 -5.44 -4.33 -7.20
C ILE A 53 -4.02 -4.83 -6.95
N MET A 54 -3.04 -3.98 -7.20
CA MET A 54 -1.66 -4.25 -6.82
C MET A 54 -1.23 -3.28 -5.74
N LEU A 55 -0.85 -3.83 -4.60
CA LEU A 55 -0.31 -3.09 -3.47
C LEU A 55 1.19 -3.32 -3.39
N GLN A 56 1.91 -2.30 -2.96
CA GLN A 56 3.33 -2.39 -2.64
C GLN A 56 3.58 -1.87 -1.24
N PHE A 57 4.39 -2.59 -0.48
CA PHE A 57 4.83 -2.19 0.86
C PHE A 57 6.19 -2.82 1.17
N LEU A 58 6.85 -2.28 2.19
CA LEU A 58 8.06 -2.86 2.75
C LEU A 58 7.71 -3.65 4.00
N THR A 59 8.41 -4.76 4.24
CA THR A 59 8.41 -5.41 5.56
C THR A 59 9.75 -5.16 6.24
N PHE A 60 9.72 -4.92 7.54
CA PHE A 60 10.91 -4.75 8.37
C PHE A 60 10.96 -5.85 9.43
N GLN A 61 12.10 -6.52 9.61
CA GLN A 61 12.26 -7.52 10.67
C GLN A 61 13.02 -6.93 11.88
N GLY A 62 12.29 -6.38 12.86
CA GLY A 62 12.86 -6.04 14.17
C GLY A 62 13.61 -4.70 14.28
N ALA A 63 13.99 -4.35 15.52
CA ALA A 63 14.39 -3.00 15.95
C ALA A 63 15.79 -2.53 15.47
N HIS A 64 16.57 -3.40 14.83
CA HIS A 64 17.97 -3.13 14.45
C HIS A 64 18.24 -3.47 12.97
N ASN A 65 17.46 -2.88 12.07
CA ASN A 65 17.79 -2.68 10.64
C ASN A 65 18.41 -3.89 9.87
N PRO A 66 17.90 -5.14 9.96
CA PRO A 66 18.16 -6.14 8.94
C PRO A 66 17.32 -5.80 7.69
N PRO A 67 17.59 -6.43 6.54
CA PRO A 67 17.22 -5.83 5.27
C PRO A 67 15.70 -5.75 5.06
N ASN A 68 15.22 -4.63 4.52
CA ASN A 68 13.82 -4.50 4.13
C ASN A 68 13.51 -5.44 2.96
N ASP A 69 12.37 -6.12 3.01
CA ASP A 69 11.85 -6.82 1.84
C ASP A 69 10.80 -5.93 1.16
N LYS A 70 10.85 -5.85 -0.17
CA LYS A 70 9.75 -5.28 -0.94
C LYS A 70 8.75 -6.38 -1.24
N VAL A 71 7.50 -6.15 -0.85
CA VAL A 71 6.39 -7.05 -1.17
C VAL A 71 5.48 -6.38 -2.18
N THR A 72 5.08 -7.13 -3.20
CA THR A 72 4.01 -6.76 -4.13
C THR A 72 2.88 -7.77 -4.01
N LEU A 73 1.72 -7.27 -3.63
CA LEU A 73 0.54 -8.06 -3.32
C LEU A 73 -0.53 -7.79 -4.39
N THR A 74 -0.90 -8.82 -5.15
CA THR A 74 -2.00 -8.75 -6.10
C THR A 74 -3.25 -9.31 -5.45
N LEU A 75 -4.32 -8.51 -5.45
CA LEU A 75 -5.63 -8.84 -4.90
C LEU A 75 -6.67 -8.83 -6.01
N GLU A 76 -7.65 -9.72 -5.92
CA GLU A 76 -8.93 -9.56 -6.60
C GLU A 76 -9.95 -9.06 -5.57
N ASP A 77 -10.54 -7.90 -5.83
CA ASP A 77 -11.57 -7.28 -5.02
C ASP A 77 -12.92 -7.32 -5.74
N ASN A 78 -13.94 -7.77 -5.03
CA ASN A 78 -15.33 -7.69 -5.42
C ASN A 78 -16.19 -7.30 -4.21
N LEU A 79 -17.50 -7.18 -4.40
CA LEU A 79 -18.39 -6.62 -3.38
C LEU A 79 -18.26 -7.28 -2.01
N ASP A 80 -18.20 -8.62 -1.99
CA ASP A 80 -18.32 -9.41 -0.77
C ASP A 80 -16.96 -9.88 -0.23
N HIS A 81 -15.94 -9.97 -1.08
CA HIS A 81 -14.66 -10.52 -0.68
C HIS A 81 -13.46 -9.90 -1.41
N VAL A 82 -12.36 -9.86 -0.66
CA VAL A 82 -11.02 -9.59 -1.17
C VAL A 82 -10.22 -10.88 -1.12
N LYS A 83 -9.65 -11.29 -2.26
CA LYS A 83 -8.87 -12.52 -2.39
C LYS A 83 -7.44 -12.20 -2.79
N ILE A 84 -6.47 -12.79 -2.09
CA ILE A 84 -5.06 -12.78 -2.52
C ILE A 84 -4.92 -13.65 -3.78
N LYS A 85 -4.39 -13.05 -4.85
CA LYS A 85 -4.03 -13.75 -6.09
C LYS A 85 -2.57 -14.14 -6.12
N LYS A 86 -1.69 -13.22 -5.70
CA LYS A 86 -0.25 -13.38 -5.82
C LYS A 86 0.46 -12.56 -4.74
N VAL A 87 1.51 -13.14 -4.19
CA VAL A 87 2.46 -12.45 -3.31
C VAL A 87 3.85 -12.59 -3.92
N GLU A 88 4.47 -11.46 -4.23
CA GLU A 88 5.86 -11.40 -4.71
C GLU A 88 6.70 -10.72 -3.65
N ARG A 89 7.87 -11.30 -3.36
CA ARG A 89 8.78 -10.78 -2.34
C ARG A 89 10.18 -10.68 -2.91
N GLU A 90 10.69 -9.46 -2.98
CA GLU A 90 12.09 -9.18 -3.27
C GLU A 90 12.80 -8.93 -1.95
N LYS A 91 13.70 -9.85 -1.60
CA LYS A 91 14.36 -9.81 -0.30
C LYS A 91 15.50 -8.81 -0.29
N ASN A 92 15.70 -8.19 0.87
CA ASN A 92 16.86 -7.37 1.14
C ASN A 92 17.10 -6.26 0.11
N VAL A 93 16.05 -5.48 -0.17
CA VAL A 93 16.14 -4.37 -1.12
C VAL A 93 17.07 -3.28 -0.62
N SER A 94 17.71 -2.57 -1.56
CA SER A 94 18.64 -1.50 -1.24
C SER A 94 17.95 -0.28 -0.63
N GLY A 95 18.72 0.55 0.10
CA GLY A 95 18.22 1.80 0.67
C GLY A 95 17.57 2.73 -0.37
N ALA A 96 18.09 2.77 -1.60
CA ALA A 96 17.49 3.56 -2.68
C ALA A 96 16.07 3.08 -3.06
N ILE A 97 15.82 1.77 -3.02
CA ILE A 97 14.48 1.21 -3.25
C ILE A 97 13.57 1.55 -2.07
N VAL A 98 14.07 1.45 -0.84
CA VAL A 98 13.35 1.83 0.38
C VAL A 98 12.91 3.29 0.34
N GLU A 99 13.84 4.20 0.05
CA GLU A 99 13.57 5.64 -0.07
C GLU A 99 12.52 5.93 -1.14
N LYS A 100 12.63 5.28 -2.30
CA LYS A 100 11.67 5.45 -3.40
C LYS A 100 10.26 5.02 -3.01
N ILE A 101 10.12 3.88 -2.33
CA ILE A 101 8.81 3.36 -1.91
C ILE A 101 8.21 4.24 -0.81
N CYS A 102 9.04 4.68 0.15
CA CYS A 102 8.60 5.51 1.26
C CYS A 102 8.47 7.01 0.94
N ALA A 103 8.90 7.46 -0.25
CA ALA A 103 8.92 8.87 -0.62
C ALA A 103 7.59 9.58 -0.35
N ARG A 104 6.48 8.96 -0.75
CA ARG A 104 5.13 9.54 -0.61
C ARG A 104 4.68 9.61 0.86
N LYS A 105 5.00 8.60 1.67
CA LYS A 105 4.73 8.62 3.13
C LYS A 105 5.56 9.71 3.80
N ASN A 106 6.82 9.84 3.41
CA ASN A 106 7.73 10.87 3.92
C ASN A 106 7.28 12.29 3.54
N GLU A 107 6.76 12.50 2.33
CA GLU A 107 6.16 13.76 1.91
C GLU A 107 4.94 14.14 2.76
N LYS A 108 4.04 13.18 3.01
CA LYS A 108 2.89 13.41 3.91
C LYS A 108 3.34 13.80 5.32
N ILE A 109 4.30 13.07 5.90
CA ILE A 109 4.84 13.38 7.24
C ILE A 109 5.44 14.79 7.27
N LYS A 110 6.29 15.14 6.31
CA LYS A 110 6.91 16.47 6.23
C LYS A 110 5.87 17.59 6.12
N ALA A 111 4.81 17.39 5.32
CA ALA A 111 3.74 18.37 5.19
C ALA A 111 3.00 18.62 6.51
N HIS A 112 2.82 17.59 7.34
CA HIS A 112 2.18 17.70 8.65
C HIS A 112 3.12 18.23 9.75
N SER A 113 4.42 17.96 9.70
CA SER A 113 5.39 18.50 10.67
C SER A 113 5.56 20.02 10.54
N ASN A 114 5.57 20.54 9.31
CA ASN A 114 5.69 21.99 9.06
C ASN A 114 4.45 22.79 9.54
N ASP A 115 3.32 22.13 9.77
CA ASP A 115 2.10 22.73 10.32
C ASP A 115 2.16 22.87 11.86
N LEU A 116 3.08 22.17 12.55
CA LEU A 116 3.24 22.20 14.01
C LEU A 116 4.26 23.24 14.50
N GLU A 117 5.14 23.74 13.63
CA GLU A 117 6.13 24.78 13.95
C GLU A 117 5.60 26.21 13.74
N ARG A 118 4.28 26.39 13.54
CA ARG A 118 3.68 27.69 13.21
C ARG A 118 2.61 28.14 14.19
#